data_AF-A0A1F8PFF8-F1
#
_entry.id   AF-A0A1F8PFF8-F1
#
_cell.length_a   1.000
_cell.length_b   1.000
_cell.length_c   1.000
_cell.angle_alpha   90.00
_cell.angle_beta   90.00
_cell.angle_gamma   90.00
#
_symmetry.space_group_name_H-M   'P 1'
#
loop_
_entity.id
_entity.type
_entity.pdbx_description
1 polymer ?
#
loop_
_entity_poly.entity_id
_entity_poly.type
_entity_poly.pdbx_seq_one_letter_code
_entity_poly.pdbx_strand_id
1 'polypeptide(L)'
;MVVDGLSYFDLPDEKDTQPCLVNGVSITEFGYREVIGKPTISERLFSLGYNHQMGFTYFDIKTNTLANDLYGVFGSGEVRRIMAFKDCIEYIDAEKMAHGFIQITGPGLDALCHHHQDEPPVDHYISGILERFNAVIDCLTNSHRSVLACLTSDHGILWRHSLEGKWTVVNDLQVDDKRCIRYIRGSRIRDYILVKSGFGGAFSMLRIPYVTRKLRNNEWGVHGGISAWESLVPLIIRII
;
A
#
# COMPACT_ATOMS: atom_id res chain seq x y z
N MET A 1 9.09 -0.80 -5.15
CA MET A 1 7.84 -0.05 -5.40
C MET A 1 6.80 -0.51 -4.38
N VAL A 2 6.09 0.42 -3.77
CA VAL A 2 4.96 0.15 -2.86
C VAL A 2 3.74 0.86 -3.42
N VAL A 3 2.61 0.16 -3.54
CA VAL A 3 1.35 0.73 -4.05
C VAL A 3 0.30 0.85 -2.95
N ASP A 4 -0.55 1.87 -3.04
CA ASP A 4 -1.65 2.16 -2.10
C ASP A 4 -2.89 1.31 -2.41
N GLY A 5 -2.99 0.15 -1.75
CA GLY A 5 -4.05 -0.84 -1.96
C GLY A 5 -3.76 -1.82 -3.10
N LEU A 6 -3.40 -3.06 -2.79
CA LEU A 6 -3.36 -4.20 -3.69
C LEU A 6 -3.31 -5.48 -2.86
N SER A 7 -4.35 -6.29 -2.95
CA SER A 7 -4.43 -7.59 -2.27
C SER A 7 -3.61 -8.64 -3.01
N TYR A 8 -3.10 -9.62 -2.27
CA TYR A 8 -2.59 -10.85 -2.87
C TYR A 8 -3.66 -11.54 -3.73
N PHE A 9 -4.94 -11.43 -3.33
CA PHE A 9 -6.08 -12.03 -4.02
C PHE A 9 -6.56 -11.24 -5.24
N ASP A 10 -6.03 -10.04 -5.47
CA ASP A 10 -6.35 -9.25 -6.66
C ASP A 10 -5.53 -9.72 -7.87
N LEU A 11 -4.33 -10.28 -7.62
CA LEU A 11 -3.47 -10.72 -8.70
C LEU A 11 -3.94 -12.06 -9.28
N PRO A 12 -3.77 -12.28 -10.60
CA PRO A 12 -3.95 -13.60 -11.17
C PRO A 12 -2.98 -14.60 -10.53
N ASP A 13 -3.28 -15.90 -10.62
CA ASP A 13 -2.43 -16.99 -10.11
C ASP A 13 -1.05 -17.00 -10.80
N GLU A 14 -0.16 -16.12 -10.37
CA GLU A 14 1.21 -16.01 -10.83
C GLU A 14 2.15 -16.80 -9.93
N LYS A 15 3.03 -17.60 -10.54
CA LYS A 15 3.98 -18.48 -9.83
C LYS A 15 5.01 -17.72 -9.00
N ASP A 16 5.19 -16.42 -9.23
CA ASP A 16 6.26 -15.61 -8.65
C ASP A 16 5.77 -14.52 -7.68
N THR A 17 4.52 -14.65 -7.22
CA THR A 17 3.93 -13.76 -6.21
C THR A 17 3.84 -14.49 -4.87
N GLN A 18 4.44 -13.92 -3.84
CA GLN A 18 4.36 -14.45 -2.48
C GLN A 18 3.36 -13.63 -1.64
N PRO A 19 2.54 -14.25 -0.79
CA PRO A 19 1.71 -13.51 0.14
C PRO A 19 2.56 -12.96 1.29
N CYS A 20 2.45 -11.66 1.56
CA CYS A 20 3.07 -11.00 2.70
C CYS A 20 2.00 -10.48 3.66
N LEU A 21 2.18 -10.73 4.95
CA LEU A 21 1.25 -10.25 5.98
C LEU A 21 1.59 -8.82 6.37
N VAL A 22 0.64 -7.89 6.16
CA VAL A 22 0.66 -6.58 6.79
C VAL A 22 0.21 -6.74 8.24
N ASN A 23 1.16 -6.66 9.17
CA ASN A 23 0.93 -6.96 10.59
C ASN A 23 0.32 -5.78 11.36
N GLY A 24 -0.94 -5.47 11.06
CA GLY A 24 -1.73 -4.55 11.86
C GLY A 24 -2.96 -4.05 11.13
N VAL A 25 -3.25 -2.77 11.32
CA VAL A 25 -4.42 -2.15 10.69
C VAL A 25 -4.14 -1.98 9.21
N SER A 26 -4.99 -2.54 8.37
CA SER A 26 -4.90 -2.49 6.91
C SER A 26 -5.34 -1.13 6.36
N ILE A 27 -4.73 -0.05 6.84
CA ILE A 27 -4.92 1.33 6.36
C ILE A 27 -3.60 1.89 5.85
N THR A 28 -3.67 2.80 4.88
CA THR A 28 -2.52 3.43 4.23
C THR A 28 -1.47 3.92 5.23
N GLU A 29 -1.92 4.67 6.25
CA GLU A 29 -1.05 5.25 7.27
C GLU A 29 -0.21 4.18 8.01
N PHE A 30 -0.81 3.04 8.33
CA PHE A 30 -0.17 1.97 9.09
C PHE A 30 0.63 1.05 8.17
N GLY A 31 0.02 0.60 7.07
CA GLY A 31 0.57 -0.37 6.14
C GLY A 31 1.88 0.09 5.52
N TYR A 32 1.94 1.33 5.03
CA TYR A 32 3.18 1.88 4.45
C TYR A 32 4.33 1.86 5.46
N ARG A 33 4.06 2.21 6.73
CA ARG A 33 5.09 2.22 7.78
C ARG A 33 5.56 0.81 8.17
N GLU A 34 4.68 -0.18 8.14
CA GLU A 34 5.09 -1.58 8.32
C GLU A 34 5.96 -2.06 7.16
N VAL A 35 5.59 -1.73 5.92
CA VAL A 35 6.35 -2.12 4.72
C VAL A 35 7.75 -1.52 4.72
N ILE A 36 7.89 -0.21 4.99
CA ILE A 36 9.21 0.43 5.05
C ILE A 36 10.00 0.04 6.31
N GLY A 37 9.29 -0.29 7.40
CA GLY A 37 9.87 -0.67 8.68
C GLY A 37 10.58 0.47 9.43
N LYS A 38 11.12 0.13 10.60
CA LYS A 38 11.93 1.02 11.44
C LYS A 38 13.09 0.21 12.06
N PRO A 39 14.37 0.49 11.75
CA PRO A 39 14.84 1.48 10.78
C PRO A 39 14.30 1.21 9.37
N THR A 40 14.12 2.27 8.58
CA THR A 40 13.54 2.19 7.24
C THR A 40 14.42 1.34 6.31
N ILE A 41 13.85 0.82 5.22
CA ILE A 41 14.64 0.12 4.20
C ILE A 41 15.76 1.01 3.66
N SER A 42 15.46 2.29 3.42
CA SER A 42 16.46 3.28 3.00
C SER A 42 17.62 3.38 3.99
N GLU A 43 17.36 3.54 5.31
CA GLU A 43 18.42 3.63 6.32
C GLU A 43 19.30 2.38 6.36
N ARG A 44 18.66 1.21 6.28
CA ARG A 44 19.35 -0.08 6.28
C ARG A 44 20.25 -0.23 5.06
N LEU A 45 19.76 0.13 3.87
CA LEU A 45 20.54 0.05 2.64
C LEU A 45 21.62 1.13 2.57
N PHE A 46 21.36 2.34 3.07
CA PHE A 46 22.38 3.39 3.19
C PHE A 46 23.56 2.89 4.04
N SER A 47 23.27 2.23 5.17
CA SER A 47 24.29 1.65 6.05
C SER A 47 25.10 0.53 5.38
N LEU A 48 24.59 -0.08 4.31
CA LEU A 48 25.26 -1.08 3.48
C LEU A 48 25.99 -0.46 2.26
N GLY A 49 26.03 0.87 2.16
CA GLY A 49 26.74 1.59 1.10
C GLY A 49 25.89 2.00 -0.11
N TYR A 50 24.57 1.76 -0.09
CA TYR A 50 23.64 2.27 -1.10
C TYR A 50 23.34 3.75 -0.84
N ASN A 51 24.38 4.57 -1.01
CA ASN A 51 24.39 5.98 -0.61
C ASN A 51 23.71 6.90 -1.62
N HIS A 52 23.47 6.42 -2.85
CA HIS A 52 22.70 7.16 -3.85
C HIS A 52 21.24 6.73 -3.74
N GLN A 53 20.38 7.61 -3.23
CA GLN A 53 18.98 7.30 -3.05
C GLN A 53 18.09 8.16 -3.94
N MET A 54 17.00 7.57 -4.43
CA MET A 54 15.97 8.27 -5.20
C MET A 54 14.59 7.87 -4.70
N GLY A 55 13.79 8.86 -4.33
CA GLY A 55 12.41 8.68 -3.91
C GLY A 55 11.45 9.30 -4.92
N PHE A 56 10.39 8.58 -5.28
CA PHE A 56 9.32 9.08 -6.14
C PHE A 56 7.98 8.90 -5.45
N THR A 57 7.21 9.97 -5.35
CA THR A 57 5.92 9.96 -4.65
C THR A 57 4.88 10.83 -5.35
N TYR A 58 3.61 10.49 -5.20
CA TYR A 58 2.49 11.33 -5.61
C TYR A 58 2.03 12.28 -4.48
N PHE A 59 2.46 11.99 -3.26
CA PHE A 59 2.15 12.79 -2.07
C PHE A 59 3.05 14.01 -1.96
N ASP A 60 2.53 15.08 -1.36
CA ASP A 60 3.35 16.25 -1.02
C ASP A 60 4.06 16.01 0.32
N ILE A 61 5.38 15.87 0.28
CA ILE A 61 6.22 15.57 1.45
C ILE A 61 6.18 16.69 2.50
N LYS A 62 5.90 17.93 2.09
CA LYS A 62 5.88 19.08 3.02
C LYS A 62 4.61 19.11 3.86
N THR A 63 3.52 18.55 3.36
CA THR A 63 2.19 18.64 3.99
C THR A 63 1.66 17.29 4.44
N ASN A 64 2.19 16.19 3.90
CA ASN A 64 1.78 14.83 4.23
C ASN A 64 2.77 14.21 5.22
N THR A 65 2.31 13.97 6.45
CA THR A 65 3.10 13.36 7.53
C THR A 65 3.56 11.95 7.21
N LEU A 66 2.75 11.16 6.50
CA LEU A 66 3.16 9.84 6.04
C LEU A 66 4.30 9.94 5.04
N ALA A 67 4.21 10.82 4.04
CA ALA A 67 5.29 11.00 3.08
C ALA A 67 6.60 11.46 3.76
N ASN A 68 6.51 12.30 4.79
CA ASN A 68 7.67 12.64 5.61
C ASN A 68 8.27 11.41 6.29
N ASP A 69 7.47 10.54 6.90
CA ASP A 69 7.97 9.31 7.53
C ASP A 69 8.58 8.33 6.51
N LEU A 70 7.99 8.22 5.31
CA LEU A 70 8.48 7.30 4.27
C LEU A 70 9.81 7.73 3.65
N TYR A 71 10.06 9.03 3.62
CA TYR A 71 11.21 9.61 2.93
C TYR A 71 12.10 10.47 3.84
N GLY A 72 11.90 10.45 5.16
CA GLY A 72 12.52 11.40 6.08
C GLY A 72 14.04 11.31 6.17
N VAL A 73 14.62 10.21 5.69
CA VAL A 73 16.07 9.97 5.63
C VAL A 73 16.69 10.28 4.27
N PHE A 74 15.87 10.55 3.26
CA PHE A 74 16.33 10.99 1.95
C PHE A 74 16.73 12.47 2.03
N GLY A 75 17.80 12.83 1.32
CA GLY A 75 18.22 14.21 1.15
C GLY A 75 17.18 15.04 0.40
N SER A 76 17.24 16.37 0.59
CA SER A 76 16.26 17.32 0.02
C SER A 76 16.18 17.35 -1.51
N GLY A 77 17.13 16.75 -2.22
CA GLY A 77 17.12 16.58 -3.67
C GLY A 77 16.87 15.15 -4.15
N GLU A 78 16.79 14.19 -3.23
CA GLU A 78 16.66 12.77 -3.54
C GLU A 78 15.19 12.36 -3.71
N VAL A 79 14.24 13.13 -3.17
CA VAL A 79 12.80 12.83 -3.28
C VAL A 79 12.11 13.78 -4.25
N ARG A 80 11.37 13.21 -5.19
CA ARG A 80 10.63 13.92 -6.23
C ARG A 80 9.15 13.61 -6.14
N ARG A 81 8.35 14.66 -6.12
CA ARG A 81 6.91 14.55 -6.35
C ARG A 81 6.68 14.46 -7.85
N ILE A 82 5.99 13.42 -8.30
CA ILE A 82 5.67 13.18 -9.71
C ILE A 82 4.18 13.35 -9.98
N MET A 83 3.85 13.78 -11.19
CA MET A 83 2.46 13.89 -11.66
C MET A 83 2.08 12.70 -12.53
N ALA A 84 3.03 12.22 -13.33
CA ALA A 84 2.87 11.04 -14.17
C ALA A 84 3.98 10.04 -13.91
N PHE A 85 3.69 8.75 -14.09
CA PHE A 85 4.69 7.71 -13.89
C PHE A 85 5.86 7.80 -14.87
N LYS A 86 5.61 8.28 -16.10
CA LYS A 86 6.66 8.49 -17.11
C LYS A 86 7.78 9.40 -16.60
N ASP A 87 7.45 10.38 -15.76
CA ASP A 87 8.43 11.32 -15.19
C ASP A 87 9.45 10.52 -14.35
N CYS A 88 8.99 9.52 -13.60
CA CYS A 88 9.85 8.61 -12.83
C CYS A 88 10.88 7.91 -13.72
N ILE A 89 10.44 7.36 -14.86
CA ILE A 89 11.32 6.63 -15.79
C ILE A 89 12.33 7.59 -16.43
N GLU A 90 11.89 8.75 -16.90
CA GLU A 90 12.77 9.77 -17.48
C GLU A 90 13.88 10.20 -16.51
N TYR A 91 13.56 10.36 -15.21
CA TYR A 91 14.57 10.66 -14.19
C TYR A 91 15.52 9.50 -13.91
N ILE A 92 15.02 8.27 -13.82
CA ILE A 92 15.87 7.09 -13.57
C ILE A 92 16.83 6.85 -14.74
N ASP A 93 16.37 7.03 -15.97
CA ASP A 93 17.17 6.86 -17.19
C ASP A 93 18.28 7.93 -17.30
N ALA A 94 17.93 9.18 -16.99
CA ALA A 94 18.90 10.27 -16.94
C ALA A 94 19.97 10.07 -15.86
N GLU A 95 19.62 9.39 -14.75
CA GLU A 95 20.52 9.18 -13.63
C GLU A 95 21.40 7.94 -13.83
N LYS A 96 22.72 8.15 -13.93
CA LYS A 96 23.70 7.07 -14.07
C LYS A 96 24.06 6.45 -12.72
N MET A 97 23.09 5.83 -12.06
CA MET A 97 23.24 5.20 -10.75
C MET A 97 23.83 3.78 -10.85
N ALA A 98 25.02 3.56 -10.28
CA ALA A 98 25.68 2.24 -10.27
C ALA A 98 25.49 1.46 -8.95
N HIS A 99 25.17 2.14 -7.84
CA HIS A 99 25.00 1.53 -6.52
C HIS A 99 24.05 2.37 -5.66
N GLY A 100 22.75 2.10 -5.75
CA GLY A 100 21.76 2.94 -5.08
C GLY A 100 20.40 2.30 -4.89
N PHE A 101 19.52 3.04 -4.23
CA PHE A 101 18.20 2.59 -3.80
C PHE A 101 17.12 3.50 -4.38
N ILE A 102 16.13 2.91 -5.04
CA ILE A 102 14.98 3.63 -5.59
C ILE A 102 13.71 3.20 -4.84
N GLN A 103 13.03 4.16 -4.22
CA GLN A 103 11.73 3.97 -3.56
C GLN A 103 10.62 4.72 -4.30
N ILE A 104 9.78 3.97 -5.00
CA ILE A 104 8.60 4.49 -5.67
C ILE A 104 7.36 4.16 -4.84
N THR A 105 6.64 5.20 -4.41
CA THR A 105 5.29 5.12 -3.85
C THR A 105 4.31 5.39 -4.98
N GLY A 106 3.46 4.42 -5.34
CA GLY A 106 2.58 4.48 -6.50
C GLY A 106 1.09 4.39 -6.15
N PRO A 107 0.20 4.85 -7.03
CA PRO A 107 -1.22 4.61 -6.88
C PRO A 107 -1.50 3.11 -7.03
N GLY A 108 -2.29 2.57 -6.10
CA GLY A 108 -2.90 1.25 -6.22
C GLY A 108 -4.39 1.35 -6.47
N LEU A 109 -5.15 0.46 -5.84
CA LEU A 109 -6.58 0.28 -6.01
C LEU A 109 -7.41 1.04 -4.95
N ASP A 110 -6.78 1.63 -3.92
CA ASP A 110 -7.49 2.26 -2.80
C ASP A 110 -8.46 3.36 -3.27
N ALA A 111 -8.01 4.21 -4.20
CA ALA A 111 -8.84 5.28 -4.76
C ALA A 111 -10.11 4.75 -5.47
N LEU A 112 -10.05 3.56 -6.06
CA LEU A 112 -11.19 2.95 -6.75
C LEU A 112 -12.26 2.46 -5.78
N CYS A 113 -11.88 2.08 -4.56
CA CYS A 113 -12.82 1.47 -3.63
C CYS A 113 -13.74 2.48 -2.93
N HIS A 114 -13.30 3.75 -2.78
CA HIS A 114 -14.04 4.76 -2.03
C HIS A 114 -14.96 5.66 -2.86
N HIS A 115 -14.66 5.86 -4.17
CA HIS A 115 -15.29 6.93 -4.97
C HIS A 115 -15.53 6.55 -6.44
N HIS A 116 -16.25 5.45 -6.70
CA HIS A 116 -16.64 5.08 -8.06
C HIS A 116 -18.16 4.93 -8.21
N GLN A 117 -18.75 5.54 -9.25
CA GLN A 117 -20.22 5.52 -9.44
C GLN A 117 -20.71 4.21 -10.05
N ASP A 118 -19.88 3.58 -10.88
CA ASP A 118 -20.15 2.29 -11.54
C ASP A 118 -19.16 1.22 -11.03
N GLU A 119 -19.19 0.00 -11.56
CA GLU A 119 -18.17 -1.00 -11.23
C GLU A 119 -16.78 -0.52 -11.68
N PRO A 120 -15.77 -0.46 -10.79
CA PRO A 120 -14.44 0.00 -11.16
C PRO A 120 -13.73 -1.04 -12.03
N PRO A 121 -12.96 -0.63 -13.06
CA PRO A 121 -12.23 -1.56 -13.93
C PRO A 121 -10.94 -2.05 -13.25
N VAL A 122 -11.07 -2.87 -12.21
CA VAL A 122 -9.96 -3.33 -11.34
C VAL A 122 -8.80 -3.95 -12.13
N ASP A 123 -9.10 -4.86 -13.07
CA ASP A 123 -8.10 -5.56 -13.89
C ASP A 123 -7.22 -4.61 -14.71
N HIS A 124 -7.80 -3.52 -15.21
CA HIS A 124 -7.06 -2.50 -15.97
C HIS A 124 -6.01 -1.81 -15.09
N TYR A 125 -6.37 -1.49 -13.84
CA TYR A 125 -5.44 -0.85 -12.90
C TYR A 125 -4.36 -1.81 -12.43
N ILE A 126 -4.70 -3.08 -12.20
CA ILE A 126 -3.72 -4.13 -11.88
C ILE A 126 -2.70 -4.27 -13.01
N SER A 127 -3.18 -4.38 -14.25
CA SER A 127 -2.31 -4.47 -15.44
C SER A 127 -1.38 -3.26 -15.51
N GLY A 128 -1.91 -2.06 -15.31
CA GLY A 128 -1.11 -0.84 -15.25
C GLY A 128 -0.08 -0.81 -14.12
N ILE A 129 -0.35 -1.40 -12.94
CA ILE A 129 0.63 -1.51 -11.85
C ILE A 129 1.80 -2.41 -12.27
N LEU A 130 1.50 -3.56 -12.86
CA LEU A 130 2.50 -4.53 -13.30
C LEU A 130 3.34 -3.98 -14.47
N GLU A 131 2.70 -3.33 -15.44
CA GLU A 131 3.38 -2.64 -16.55
C GLU A 131 4.35 -1.56 -16.05
N ARG A 132 3.92 -0.75 -15.07
CA ARG A 132 4.78 0.26 -14.44
C ARG A 132 5.99 -0.37 -13.73
N PHE A 133 5.78 -1.47 -13.01
CA PHE A 133 6.85 -2.19 -12.35
C PHE A 133 7.87 -2.75 -13.35
N ASN A 134 7.39 -3.36 -14.44
CA ASN A 134 8.24 -3.86 -15.52
C ASN A 134 8.99 -2.73 -16.24
N ALA A 135 8.35 -1.58 -16.47
CA ALA A 135 9.02 -0.43 -17.10
C ALA A 135 10.20 0.11 -16.27
N VAL A 136 10.12 0.08 -14.93
CA VAL A 136 11.25 0.45 -14.06
C VAL A 136 12.39 -0.56 -14.18
N ILE A 137 12.05 -1.84 -14.21
CA ILE A 137 13.01 -2.92 -14.40
C ILE A 137 13.74 -2.74 -15.74
N ASP A 138 12.99 -2.61 -16.83
CA ASP A 138 13.54 -2.45 -18.19
C ASP A 138 14.46 -1.24 -18.30
N CYS A 139 14.07 -0.11 -17.70
CA CYS A 139 14.90 1.10 -17.65
C CYS A 139 16.25 0.84 -16.95
N LEU A 140 16.25 0.12 -15.82
CA LEU A 140 17.46 -0.16 -15.06
C LEU A 140 18.34 -1.23 -15.71
N THR A 141 17.76 -2.26 -16.34
CA THR A 141 18.49 -3.39 -16.93
C THR A 141 19.13 -3.03 -18.27
N ASN A 142 18.51 -2.15 -19.07
CA ASN A 142 19.12 -1.59 -20.29
C ASN A 142 20.47 -0.91 -20.02
N SER A 143 20.68 -0.43 -18.78
CA SER A 143 21.95 0.15 -18.32
C SER A 143 23.00 -0.88 -17.89
N HIS A 144 22.80 -2.18 -18.14
CA HIS A 144 23.71 -3.29 -17.77
C HIS A 144 23.96 -3.37 -16.25
N ARG A 145 22.94 -3.04 -15.45
CA ARG A 145 22.98 -3.07 -13.99
C ARG A 145 22.38 -4.38 -13.49
N SER A 146 22.92 -4.91 -12.38
CA SER A 146 22.23 -5.95 -11.61
C SER A 146 21.14 -5.30 -10.77
N VAL A 147 19.92 -5.83 -10.85
CA VAL A 147 18.72 -5.23 -10.26
C VAL A 147 18.00 -6.24 -9.38
N LEU A 148 17.80 -5.87 -8.12
CA LEU A 148 16.81 -6.50 -7.24
C LEU A 148 15.58 -5.58 -7.19
N ALA A 149 14.52 -5.94 -7.91
CA ALA A 149 13.29 -5.18 -7.94
C ALA A 149 12.21 -5.87 -7.10
N CYS A 150 11.56 -5.11 -6.22
CA CYS A 150 10.46 -5.57 -5.39
C CYS A 150 9.20 -4.72 -5.62
N LEU A 151 8.04 -5.36 -5.75
CA LEU A 151 6.71 -4.74 -5.73
C LEU A 151 5.90 -5.34 -4.57
N THR A 152 5.27 -4.46 -3.79
CA THR A 152 4.32 -4.83 -2.74
C THR A 152 3.31 -3.72 -2.49
N SER A 153 2.44 -3.89 -1.49
CA SER A 153 1.43 -2.92 -1.09
C SER A 153 1.35 -2.77 0.42
N ASP A 154 0.78 -1.66 0.87
CA ASP A 154 0.52 -1.31 2.25
C ASP A 154 -0.69 -2.04 2.85
N HIS A 155 -1.73 -2.32 2.05
CA HIS A 155 -2.88 -3.13 2.42
C HIS A 155 -3.55 -3.70 1.19
N GLY A 156 -4.45 -4.67 1.36
CA GLY A 156 -5.37 -5.08 0.31
C GLY A 156 -6.79 -4.55 0.51
N ILE A 157 -7.66 -4.83 -0.44
CA ILE A 157 -9.04 -4.36 -0.45
C ILE A 157 -9.99 -5.54 -0.32
N LEU A 158 -10.91 -5.45 0.64
CA LEU A 158 -12.04 -6.35 0.71
C LEU A 158 -13.15 -5.82 -0.20
N TRP A 159 -13.22 -6.34 -1.42
CA TRP A 159 -14.20 -5.91 -2.41
C TRP A 159 -15.63 -6.29 -2.01
N ARG A 160 -16.57 -5.44 -2.40
CA ARG A 160 -18.00 -5.56 -2.11
C ARG A 160 -18.58 -6.88 -2.61
N HIS A 161 -18.21 -7.30 -3.82
CA HIS A 161 -18.69 -8.53 -4.43
C HIS A 161 -18.21 -9.78 -3.67
N SER A 162 -17.05 -9.72 -2.99
CA SER A 162 -16.50 -10.86 -2.23
C SER A 162 -17.38 -11.28 -1.05
N LEU A 163 -18.17 -10.35 -0.50
CA LEU A 163 -19.06 -10.57 0.64
C LEU A 163 -20.50 -10.08 0.42
N GLU A 164 -20.93 -9.97 -0.83
CA GLU A 164 -22.28 -9.52 -1.15
C GLU A 164 -23.33 -10.39 -0.45
N GLY A 165 -24.28 -9.74 0.23
CA GLY A 165 -25.31 -10.41 1.05
C GLY A 165 -24.82 -11.03 2.36
N LYS A 166 -23.52 -10.98 2.67
CA LYS A 166 -22.91 -11.62 3.86
C LYS A 166 -22.50 -10.63 4.97
N TRP A 167 -22.55 -9.33 4.69
CA TRP A 167 -22.16 -8.27 5.64
C TRP A 167 -23.03 -8.27 6.90
N THR A 168 -22.39 -8.17 8.08
CA THR A 168 -23.08 -8.00 9.36
C THR A 168 -22.78 -6.61 9.92
N VAL A 169 -23.78 -5.72 9.91
CA VAL A 169 -23.65 -4.40 10.53
C VAL A 169 -23.79 -4.54 12.04
N VAL A 170 -22.78 -4.11 12.79
CA VAL A 170 -22.82 -4.14 14.25
C VAL A 170 -23.60 -2.95 14.80
N ASN A 171 -24.46 -3.19 15.79
CA ASN A 171 -25.42 -2.19 16.29
C ASN A 171 -25.09 -1.66 17.69
N ASP A 172 -24.05 -2.18 18.32
CA ASP A 172 -23.62 -1.90 19.70
C ASP A 172 -22.47 -0.88 19.77
N LEU A 173 -22.33 -0.07 18.71
CA LEU A 173 -21.29 0.96 18.56
C LEU A 173 -21.84 2.38 18.72
N GLN A 174 -20.99 3.28 19.22
CA GLN A 174 -21.32 4.70 19.31
C GLN A 174 -21.31 5.37 17.93
N VAL A 175 -21.89 6.57 17.83
CA VAL A 175 -21.97 7.31 16.55
C VAL A 175 -20.57 7.57 15.97
N ASP A 176 -19.61 7.96 16.81
CA ASP A 176 -18.24 8.24 16.36
C ASP A 176 -17.47 6.99 15.91
N ASP A 177 -17.83 5.80 16.41
CA ASP A 177 -17.22 4.54 16.00
C ASP A 177 -17.60 4.16 14.54
N LYS A 178 -18.66 4.77 13.98
CA LYS A 178 -19.17 4.48 12.62
C LYS A 178 -18.48 5.26 11.50
N ARG A 179 -17.49 6.10 11.83
CA ARG A 179 -16.73 6.89 10.84
C ARG A 179 -15.96 6.00 9.88
N CYS A 180 -15.31 4.96 10.42
CA CYS A 180 -14.53 3.99 9.66
C CYS A 180 -15.30 2.67 9.60
N ILE A 181 -15.32 2.03 8.43
CA ILE A 181 -16.23 0.89 8.19
C ILE A 181 -15.70 -0.44 8.72
N ARG A 182 -14.38 -0.60 8.81
CA ARG A 182 -13.70 -1.84 9.21
C ARG A 182 -12.82 -1.74 10.46
N TYR A 183 -12.70 -0.55 11.04
CA TYR A 183 -11.97 -0.36 12.30
C TYR A 183 -12.55 0.79 13.13
N ILE A 184 -12.16 0.83 14.41
CA ILE A 184 -12.48 1.91 15.34
C ILE A 184 -11.17 2.38 15.97
N ARG A 185 -10.98 3.70 16.11
CA ARG A 185 -9.85 4.25 16.85
C ARG A 185 -10.05 4.03 18.35
N GLY A 186 -9.01 3.55 19.02
CA GLY A 186 -9.01 3.13 20.42
C GLY A 186 -9.33 1.64 20.61
N SER A 187 -9.40 1.24 21.87
CA SER A 187 -9.65 -0.14 22.27
C SER A 187 -11.13 -0.37 22.57
N ARG A 188 -11.68 -1.44 22.00
CA ARG A 188 -13.02 -1.96 22.21
C ARG A 188 -12.90 -3.48 22.38
N ILE A 189 -13.65 -4.03 23.33
CA ILE A 189 -13.63 -5.46 23.61
C ILE A 189 -14.96 -6.04 23.13
N ARG A 190 -14.91 -6.82 22.05
CA ARG A 190 -16.03 -7.54 21.41
C ARG A 190 -15.50 -8.79 20.72
N ASP A 191 -16.31 -9.83 20.58
CA ASP A 191 -15.89 -11.10 19.97
C ASP A 191 -15.51 -10.98 18.49
N TYR A 192 -16.08 -9.98 17.81
CA TYR A 192 -15.81 -9.66 16.41
C TYR A 192 -14.65 -8.67 16.21
N ILE A 193 -13.97 -8.26 17.29
CA ILE A 193 -12.89 -7.27 17.27
C ILE A 193 -11.56 -7.93 17.65
N LEU A 194 -10.49 -7.52 16.99
CA LEU A 194 -9.13 -7.67 17.49
C LEU A 194 -8.54 -6.29 17.73
N VAL A 195 -7.94 -6.10 18.89
CA VAL A 195 -7.25 -4.85 19.23
C VAL A 195 -5.78 -4.96 18.87
N LYS A 196 -5.26 -3.96 18.13
CA LYS A 196 -3.84 -3.82 17.81
C LYS A 196 -3.38 -2.42 18.19
N SER A 197 -2.18 -2.33 18.74
CA SER A 197 -1.51 -1.04 19.00
C SER A 197 -0.42 -0.81 17.98
N GLY A 198 -0.23 0.44 17.56
CA GLY A 198 0.87 0.86 16.69
C GLY A 198 0.79 2.34 16.34
N PHE A 199 1.94 2.93 15.99
CA PHE A 199 2.09 4.33 15.57
C PHE A 199 1.35 5.35 16.44
N GLY A 200 1.46 5.23 17.77
CA GLY A 200 0.92 6.20 18.73
C GLY A 200 -0.55 6.01 19.11
N GLY A 201 -1.20 4.92 18.67
CA GLY A 201 -2.59 4.63 19.03
C GLY A 201 -2.91 3.15 19.16
N ALA A 202 -4.12 2.88 19.65
CA ALA A 202 -4.75 1.57 19.60
C ALA A 202 -5.88 1.59 18.56
N PHE A 203 -6.13 0.45 17.94
CA PHE A 203 -7.16 0.28 16.92
C PHE A 203 -7.90 -1.03 17.18
N SER A 204 -9.22 -0.96 17.08
CA SER A 204 -10.12 -2.11 17.18
C SER A 204 -10.57 -2.49 15.79
N MET A 205 -9.96 -3.55 15.23
CA MET A 205 -10.19 -4.00 13.86
C MET A 205 -11.31 -5.04 13.82
N LEU A 206 -12.25 -4.88 12.90
CA LEU A 206 -13.39 -5.78 12.76
C LEU A 206 -12.99 -6.99 11.92
N ARG A 207 -13.31 -8.19 12.41
CA ARG A 207 -13.18 -9.45 11.64
C ARG A 207 -14.23 -9.50 10.53
N ILE A 208 -14.01 -10.28 9.47
CA ILE A 208 -15.10 -10.63 8.55
C ILE A 208 -16.18 -11.42 9.32
N PRO A 209 -17.49 -11.19 9.04
CA PRO A 209 -18.05 -10.29 8.02
C PRO A 209 -18.57 -8.95 8.60
N TYR A 210 -18.00 -8.49 9.73
CA TYR A 210 -18.55 -7.39 10.51
C TYR A 210 -18.17 -6.02 9.97
N VAL A 211 -19.11 -5.08 9.92
CA VAL A 211 -18.88 -3.68 9.53
C VAL A 211 -19.60 -2.73 10.47
N THR A 212 -19.07 -1.52 10.65
CA THR A 212 -19.68 -0.51 11.54
C THR A 212 -20.92 0.15 10.94
N ARG A 213 -21.05 0.10 9.60
CA ARG A 213 -22.17 0.64 8.82
C ARG A 213 -22.30 -0.09 7.49
N LYS A 214 -23.41 0.14 6.79
CA LYS A 214 -23.56 -0.28 5.38
C LYS A 214 -22.58 0.50 4.49
N LEU A 215 -22.14 -0.15 3.42
CA LEU A 215 -21.42 0.51 2.33
C LEU A 215 -22.36 1.51 1.64
N ARG A 216 -21.80 2.62 1.21
CA ARG A 216 -22.47 3.61 0.36
C ARG A 216 -22.54 3.10 -1.08
N ASN A 217 -23.39 3.71 -1.88
CA ASN A 217 -23.59 3.28 -3.27
C ASN A 217 -22.32 3.40 -4.12
N ASN A 218 -21.44 4.34 -3.78
CA ASN A 218 -20.17 4.57 -4.48
C ASN A 218 -18.95 3.91 -3.80
N GLU A 219 -19.18 3.07 -2.79
CA GLU A 219 -18.15 2.26 -2.14
C GLU A 219 -18.17 0.84 -2.72
N TRP A 220 -17.08 0.46 -3.37
CA TRP A 220 -16.90 -0.82 -4.05
C TRP A 220 -16.01 -1.79 -3.29
N GLY A 221 -15.30 -1.31 -2.28
CA GLY A 221 -14.48 -2.12 -1.39
C GLY A 221 -14.22 -1.39 -0.09
N VAL A 222 -13.61 -2.08 0.85
CA VAL A 222 -13.28 -1.55 2.18
C VAL A 222 -11.96 -2.11 2.67
N HIS A 223 -11.33 -1.40 3.60
CA HIS A 223 -10.08 -1.84 4.23
C HIS A 223 -10.00 -1.30 5.67
N GLY A 224 -8.99 -1.75 6.42
CA GLY A 224 -8.72 -1.38 7.81
C GLY A 224 -9.10 -2.44 8.84
N GLY A 225 -9.80 -3.49 8.42
CA GLY A 225 -10.21 -4.61 9.28
C GLY A 225 -9.24 -5.78 9.21
N ILE A 226 -9.74 -6.94 9.63
CA ILE A 226 -9.01 -8.21 9.55
C ILE A 226 -9.71 -9.13 8.59
N SER A 227 -8.99 -9.41 7.52
CA SER A 227 -9.32 -10.43 6.54
C SER A 227 -8.08 -10.81 5.75
N ALA A 228 -8.13 -11.95 5.07
CA ALA A 228 -7.07 -12.33 4.15
C ALA A 228 -6.93 -11.29 3.02
N TRP A 229 -8.05 -10.81 2.46
CA TRP A 229 -8.07 -9.77 1.42
C TRP A 229 -7.41 -8.45 1.84
N GLU A 230 -7.64 -8.01 3.08
CA GLU A 230 -7.10 -6.74 3.59
C GLU A 230 -5.65 -6.86 4.09
N SER A 231 -5.30 -8.01 4.67
CA SER A 231 -4.04 -8.19 5.40
C SER A 231 -2.95 -8.93 4.62
N LEU A 232 -3.28 -9.67 3.56
CA LEU A 232 -2.30 -10.31 2.69
C LEU A 232 -2.11 -9.48 1.42
N VAL A 233 -0.91 -8.94 1.26
CA VAL A 233 -0.49 -8.16 0.09
C VAL A 233 0.49 -8.98 -0.74
N PRO A 234 0.63 -8.71 -2.05
CA PRO A 234 1.60 -9.42 -2.85
C PRO A 234 3.02 -8.95 -2.54
N LEU A 235 3.97 -9.86 -2.64
CA LEU A 235 5.39 -9.59 -2.73
C LEU A 235 5.91 -10.24 -4.01
N ILE A 236 6.25 -9.39 -4.97
CA ILE A 236 6.85 -9.79 -6.23
C ILE A 236 8.31 -9.38 -6.20
N ILE A 237 9.21 -10.33 -6.40
CA ILE A 237 10.66 -10.10 -6.43
C ILE A 237 11.20 -10.53 -7.80
N ARG A 238 12.06 -9.69 -8.39
CA ARG A 238 12.78 -9.97 -9.62
C ARG A 238 14.26 -9.70 -9.39
N ILE A 239 15.10 -10.65 -9.80
CA ILE A 239 16.56 -10.55 -9.77
C ILE A 239 17.04 -10.68 -11.21
N ILE A 240 17.63 -9.61 -11.74
CA ILE A 240 18.06 -9.51 -13.14
C ILE A 240 19.51 -9.02 -13.19
#